data_AF-A0AAV6FFI6-F1
#
_entry.id   AF-A0AAV6FFI6-F1
#
_cell.length_a   1.000
_cell.length_b   1.000
_cell.length_c   1.000
_cell.angle_alpha   90.00
_cell.angle_beta   90.00
_cell.angle_gamma   90.00
#
_symmetry.space_group_name_H-M   'P 1'
#
loop_
_entity.id
_entity.type
_entity.pdbx_description
1 polymer ?
#
loop_
_entity_poly.entity_id
_entity_poly.type
_entity_poly.pdbx_seq_one_letter_code
_entity_poly.pdbx_strand_id
1 'polypeptide(L)'
;MHRSVIGQIGTKSKKTKVGVFGRTGVGKSYLINTILGENLLPSGSGSACTSGVIQVEANTRDSNFIAELEFISEQEWEQELKSLRQIVDEGTEKYEQSVVDSAKDKIKAVYGKDGIKKTLEQLKSERIPELGEKKEESHETAENLEAAICDYVGSGQSNSSGRFYWPLVKSVTIKVPGHNDILENLVLIDLPGTGDINKSRQDVWKKYVRECTTVWIISDINRAVSDQSSWEILLSHLKDLALGGECSSICYICTKTDHMNAEEYMR
;
A
#
# COMPACT_ATOMS: atom_id res chain seq x y z
N MET A 1 43.59 -17.32 27.36
CA MET A 1 42.13 -17.26 27.57
C MET A 1 41.61 -15.83 27.37
N HIS A 2 41.60 -15.31 26.14
CA HIS A 2 41.04 -13.98 25.85
C HIS A 2 40.58 -13.89 24.38
N ARG A 3 39.65 -14.77 23.98
CA ARG A 3 39.08 -14.78 22.62
C ARG A 3 37.60 -15.18 22.58
N SER A 4 36.80 -14.87 23.62
CA SER A 4 35.44 -15.40 23.72
C SER A 4 34.35 -14.43 24.21
N VAL A 5 34.44 -13.12 23.97
CA VAL A 5 33.36 -12.18 24.38
C VAL A 5 32.83 -11.25 23.28
N ILE A 6 33.40 -11.24 22.07
CA ILE A 6 32.91 -10.36 20.96
C ILE A 6 31.92 -11.11 20.05
N GLY A 7 31.15 -12.07 20.59
CA GLY A 7 30.28 -12.95 19.80
C GLY A 7 28.77 -12.73 19.94
N GLN A 8 28.30 -11.83 20.80
CA GLN A 8 26.87 -11.73 21.14
C GLN A 8 26.35 -10.30 21.33
N ILE A 9 26.70 -9.41 20.41
CA ILE A 9 25.87 -8.22 20.15
C ILE A 9 25.73 -8.10 18.63
N GLY A 10 24.97 -9.02 18.03
CA GLY A 10 24.42 -8.80 16.71
C GLY A 10 23.33 -7.75 16.82
N THR A 11 23.68 -6.46 16.84
CA THR A 11 22.70 -5.43 16.52
C THR A 11 22.22 -5.72 15.11
N LYS A 12 21.01 -6.27 14.96
CA LYS A 12 20.29 -6.14 13.69
C LYS A 12 20.29 -4.64 13.37
N SER A 13 21.07 -4.24 12.39
CA SER A 13 21.07 -2.87 11.88
C SER A 13 19.62 -2.49 11.59
N LYS A 14 19.18 -1.35 12.13
CA LYS A 14 17.84 -0.85 11.88
C LYS A 14 17.80 -0.42 10.41
N LYS A 15 17.06 -1.16 9.57
CA LYS A 15 16.88 -0.80 8.16
C LYS A 15 16.21 0.56 8.04
N THR A 16 16.66 1.36 7.08
CA THR A 16 16.01 2.61 6.68
C THR A 16 14.70 2.28 5.98
N LYS A 17 13.59 2.81 6.50
CA LYS A 17 12.26 2.66 5.89
C LYS A 17 11.92 3.93 5.10
N VAL A 18 11.69 3.77 3.80
CA VAL A 18 11.32 4.87 2.90
C VAL A 18 9.87 4.73 2.49
N GLY A 19 9.01 5.63 2.98
CA GLY A 19 7.61 5.71 2.58
C GLY A 19 7.45 6.47 1.27
N VAL A 20 6.92 5.83 0.24
CA VAL A 20 6.64 6.44 -1.06
C VAL A 20 5.19 6.88 -1.10
N PHE A 21 4.98 8.19 -1.07
CA PHE A 21 3.69 8.86 -0.86
C PHE A 21 3.33 9.73 -2.05
N GLY A 22 2.03 9.89 -2.34
CA GLY A 22 1.56 10.68 -3.48
C GLY A 22 0.24 10.16 -4.05
N ARG A 23 -0.41 10.95 -4.89
CA ARG A 23 -1.72 10.59 -5.46
C ARG A 23 -1.69 9.29 -6.27
N THR A 24 -2.85 8.70 -6.48
CA THR A 24 -2.98 7.58 -7.43
C THR A 24 -2.63 8.05 -8.85
N GLY A 25 -1.89 7.23 -9.60
CA GLY A 25 -1.52 7.54 -11.00
C GLY A 25 -0.29 8.44 -11.21
N VAL A 26 0.39 8.87 -10.13
CA VAL A 26 1.65 9.64 -10.24
C VAL A 26 2.88 8.78 -10.48
N GLY A 27 2.75 7.45 -10.46
CA GLY A 27 3.83 6.51 -10.77
C GLY A 27 4.67 6.02 -9.59
N LYS A 28 4.10 5.95 -8.38
CA LYS A 28 4.81 5.46 -7.18
C LYS A 28 5.35 4.03 -7.34
N SER A 29 4.47 3.09 -7.65
CA SER A 29 4.81 1.69 -7.86
C SER A 29 5.78 1.50 -9.04
N TYR A 30 5.59 2.28 -10.11
CA TYR A 30 6.48 2.29 -11.27
C TYR A 30 7.90 2.79 -10.91
N LEU A 31 8.01 3.81 -10.07
CA LEU A 31 9.30 4.31 -9.59
C LEU A 31 10.04 3.25 -8.79
N ILE A 32 9.34 2.52 -7.90
CA ILE A 32 9.94 1.42 -7.12
C ILE A 32 10.41 0.31 -8.05
N ASN A 33 9.57 -0.15 -8.99
CA ASN A 33 9.97 -1.15 -9.99
C ASN A 33 11.20 -0.69 -10.79
N THR A 34 11.26 0.59 -11.18
CA THR A 34 12.40 1.17 -11.91
C THR A 34 13.69 1.18 -11.08
N ILE A 35 13.62 1.51 -9.78
CA ILE A 35 14.77 1.51 -8.88
C ILE A 35 15.33 0.09 -8.70
N LEU A 36 14.43 -0.90 -8.64
CA LEU A 36 14.81 -2.30 -8.49
C LEU A 36 15.26 -2.92 -9.81
N GLY A 37 14.79 -2.40 -10.96
CA GLY A 37 14.98 -3.07 -12.25
C GLY A 37 14.10 -4.30 -12.42
N GLU A 38 13.06 -4.45 -11.59
CA GLU A 38 12.16 -5.60 -11.52
C GLU A 38 10.71 -5.14 -11.55
N ASN A 39 9.84 -5.85 -12.26
CA ASN A 39 8.41 -5.52 -12.32
C ASN A 39 7.64 -6.30 -11.22
N LEU A 40 7.68 -5.80 -9.99
CA LEU A 40 7.15 -6.50 -8.80
C LEU A 40 5.83 -5.91 -8.27
N LEU A 41 5.71 -4.59 -8.27
CA LEU A 41 4.51 -3.91 -7.81
C LEU A 41 3.54 -3.73 -8.97
N PRO A 42 2.26 -4.08 -8.81
CA PRO A 42 1.25 -3.87 -9.84
C PRO A 42 1.15 -2.38 -10.22
N SER A 43 1.54 -2.03 -11.44
CA SER A 43 1.56 -0.65 -11.94
C SER A 43 0.54 -0.35 -13.05
N GLY A 44 -0.38 -1.29 -13.33
CA GLY A 44 -1.39 -1.16 -14.39
C GLY A 44 -2.41 -0.04 -14.18
N SER A 45 -2.88 0.55 -15.27
CA SER A 45 -3.80 1.71 -15.34
C SER A 45 -5.29 1.37 -15.17
N GLY A 46 -5.63 0.11 -14.93
CA GLY A 46 -7.01 -0.37 -14.82
C GLY A 46 -7.35 -0.77 -13.38
N SER A 47 -8.19 0.05 -12.73
CA SER A 47 -8.62 -0.06 -11.32
C SER A 47 -7.56 0.34 -10.29
N ALA A 48 -7.99 0.89 -9.15
CA ALA A 48 -7.08 1.32 -8.09
C ALA A 48 -6.45 0.09 -7.41
N CYS A 49 -5.29 -0.35 -7.90
CA CYS A 49 -4.61 -1.59 -7.50
C CYS A 49 -3.86 -1.55 -6.16
N THR A 50 -3.70 -0.38 -5.53
CA THR A 50 -2.97 -0.25 -4.24
C THR A 50 -3.94 -0.12 -3.09
N SER A 51 -4.60 -1.23 -2.81
CA SER A 51 -5.57 -1.33 -1.74
C SER A 51 -4.94 -1.55 -0.35
N GLY A 52 -3.79 -2.21 -0.32
CA GLY A 52 -2.95 -2.42 0.85
C GLY A 52 -1.59 -1.73 0.70
N VAL A 53 -0.85 -1.67 1.80
CA VAL A 53 0.54 -1.20 1.80
C VAL A 53 1.44 -2.31 1.25
N ILE A 54 2.30 -2.00 0.30
CA ILE A 54 3.28 -2.94 -0.24
C ILE A 54 4.67 -2.53 0.24
N GLN A 55 5.35 -3.44 0.93
CA GLN A 55 6.73 -3.27 1.39
C GLN A 55 7.65 -4.10 0.51
N VAL A 56 8.84 -3.60 0.22
CA VAL A 56 9.88 -4.32 -0.51
C VAL A 56 11.17 -4.31 0.28
N GLU A 57 11.72 -5.49 0.52
CA GLU A 57 12.99 -5.66 1.21
C GLU A 57 13.85 -6.77 0.59
N ALA A 58 15.14 -6.82 0.96
CA ALA A 58 16.04 -7.86 0.50
C ALA A 58 15.61 -9.25 1.01
N ASN A 59 15.56 -10.23 0.11
CA ASN A 59 15.58 -11.63 0.48
C ASN A 59 17.03 -12.07 0.73
N THR A 60 17.32 -12.42 1.98
CA THR A 60 18.64 -12.89 2.42
C THR A 60 18.67 -14.39 2.71
N ARG A 61 17.56 -15.09 2.49
CA ARG A 61 17.38 -16.49 2.90
C ARG A 61 17.21 -17.43 1.72
N ASP A 62 16.53 -16.96 0.68
CA ASP A 62 16.16 -17.76 -0.49
C ASP A 62 16.56 -17.02 -1.78
N SER A 63 16.77 -17.77 -2.86
CA SER A 63 16.96 -17.27 -4.21
C SER A 63 15.67 -16.89 -4.92
N ASN A 64 14.50 -17.26 -4.38
CA ASN A 64 13.20 -16.94 -4.92
C ASN A 64 12.69 -15.56 -4.48
N PHE A 65 11.78 -15.01 -5.27
CA PHE A 65 10.95 -13.87 -4.88
C PHE A 65 9.82 -14.37 -3.98
N ILE A 66 9.64 -13.73 -2.83
CA ILE A 66 8.63 -14.13 -1.84
C ILE A 66 7.67 -12.97 -1.59
N ALA A 67 6.37 -13.25 -1.51
CA ALA A 67 5.37 -12.30 -1.03
C ALA A 67 4.70 -12.84 0.23
N GLU A 68 4.88 -12.13 1.35
CA GLU A 68 4.17 -12.39 2.61
C GLU A 68 2.94 -11.48 2.68
N LEU A 69 1.76 -12.08 2.61
CA LEU A 69 0.46 -11.40 2.69
C LEU A 69 -0.07 -11.45 4.11
N GLU A 70 -0.50 -10.30 4.62
CA GLU A 70 -1.25 -10.19 5.87
C GLU A 70 -2.67 -9.72 5.55
N PHE A 71 -3.67 -10.49 6.00
CA PHE A 71 -5.07 -10.10 5.94
C PHE A 71 -5.45 -9.31 7.20
N ILE A 72 -6.41 -8.40 7.07
CA ILE A 72 -6.96 -7.67 8.21
C ILE A 72 -7.60 -8.64 9.20
N SER A 73 -7.54 -8.31 10.49
CA SER A 73 -8.20 -9.09 11.54
C SER A 73 -9.73 -8.99 11.45
N GLU A 74 -10.43 -9.92 12.10
CA GLU A 74 -11.89 -9.87 12.22
C GLU A 74 -12.38 -8.55 12.84
N GLN A 75 -11.68 -8.04 13.86
CA GLN A 75 -12.07 -6.79 14.52
C GLN A 75 -11.83 -5.56 13.62
N GLU A 76 -10.71 -5.52 12.89
CA GLU A 76 -10.43 -4.45 11.91
C GLU A 76 -11.48 -4.44 10.81
N TRP A 77 -11.84 -5.63 10.30
CA TRP A 77 -12.88 -5.75 9.28
C TRP A 77 -14.26 -5.35 9.79
N GLU A 78 -14.64 -5.73 11.02
CA GLU A 78 -15.93 -5.37 11.59
C GLU A 78 -16.08 -3.84 11.72
N GLN A 79 -15.02 -3.15 12.13
CA GLN A 79 -14.98 -1.69 12.21
C GLN A 79 -15.09 -1.05 10.83
N GLU A 80 -14.33 -1.54 9.85
CA GLU A 80 -14.41 -1.05 8.47
C GLU A 80 -15.81 -1.29 7.87
N LEU A 81 -16.36 -2.49 8.05
CA LEU A 81 -17.69 -2.87 7.57
C LEU A 81 -18.79 -1.96 8.12
N LYS A 82 -18.71 -1.59 9.41
CA LYS A 82 -19.63 -0.61 10.02
C LYS A 82 -19.56 0.74 9.31
N SER A 83 -18.36 1.25 9.02
CA SER A 83 -18.18 2.50 8.29
C SER A 83 -18.66 2.41 6.84
N LEU A 84 -18.34 1.32 6.14
CA LEU A 84 -18.81 1.07 4.77
C LEU A 84 -20.33 1.05 4.71
N ARG A 85 -20.99 0.36 5.64
CA ARG A 85 -22.45 0.28 5.68
C ARG A 85 -23.08 1.64 5.95
N GLN A 86 -22.52 2.42 6.89
CA GLN A 86 -22.97 3.78 7.15
C GLN A 86 -22.90 4.66 5.89
N ILE A 87 -21.80 4.60 5.15
CA ILE A 87 -21.62 5.36 3.90
C ILE A 87 -22.69 4.97 2.86
N VAL A 88 -22.96 3.67 2.73
CA VAL A 88 -23.98 3.17 1.78
C VAL A 88 -25.38 3.60 2.18
N ASP A 89 -25.70 3.60 3.47
CA ASP A 89 -27.03 3.94 3.99
C ASP A 89 -27.31 5.45 3.95
N GLU A 90 -26.31 6.28 4.27
CA GLU A 90 -26.43 7.74 4.22
C GLU A 90 -26.30 8.28 2.77
N GLY A 91 -25.68 7.50 1.88
CA GLY A 91 -25.61 7.78 0.46
C GLY A 91 -25.02 9.14 0.10
N THR A 92 -25.49 9.69 -1.02
CA THR A 92 -25.00 10.98 -1.57
C THR A 92 -25.51 12.20 -0.83
N GLU A 93 -26.37 12.03 0.18
CA GLU A 93 -26.80 13.14 1.04
C GLU A 93 -25.65 13.62 1.94
N LYS A 94 -24.73 12.73 2.30
CA LYS A 94 -23.59 13.05 3.19
C LYS A 94 -22.21 12.84 2.56
N TYR A 95 -22.10 12.01 1.54
CA TYR A 95 -20.81 11.66 0.93
C TYR A 95 -20.80 11.94 -0.57
N GLU A 96 -19.62 12.17 -1.14
CA GLU A 96 -19.48 12.25 -2.59
C GLU A 96 -19.81 10.90 -3.24
N GLN A 97 -20.31 10.95 -4.48
CA GLN A 97 -20.68 9.75 -5.25
C GLN A 97 -19.53 8.74 -5.34
N SER A 98 -18.30 9.22 -5.55
CA SER A 98 -17.07 8.40 -5.60
C SER A 98 -16.84 7.60 -4.31
N VAL A 99 -17.16 8.17 -3.15
CA VAL A 99 -17.02 7.53 -1.83
C VAL A 99 -18.07 6.45 -1.66
N VAL A 100 -19.32 6.76 -2.02
CA VAL A 100 -20.44 5.82 -1.96
C VAL A 100 -20.17 4.63 -2.87
N ASP A 101 -19.66 4.87 -4.09
CA ASP A 101 -19.34 3.81 -5.05
C ASP A 101 -18.17 2.94 -4.56
N SER A 102 -17.11 3.55 -4.04
CA SER A 102 -16.00 2.80 -3.42
C SER A 102 -16.48 1.91 -2.27
N ALA A 103 -17.36 2.42 -1.40
CA ALA A 103 -17.91 1.65 -0.30
C ALA A 103 -18.76 0.47 -0.79
N LYS A 104 -19.61 0.71 -1.80
CA LYS A 104 -20.39 -0.34 -2.46
C LYS A 104 -19.48 -1.39 -3.09
N ASP A 105 -18.42 -0.99 -3.78
CA ASP A 105 -17.55 -1.91 -4.48
C ASP A 105 -16.76 -2.81 -3.52
N LYS A 106 -16.33 -2.29 -2.36
CA LYS A 106 -15.77 -3.12 -1.28
C LYS A 106 -16.75 -4.17 -0.76
N ILE A 107 -17.99 -3.77 -0.45
CA ILE A 107 -19.01 -4.71 0.03
C ILE A 107 -19.31 -5.77 -1.04
N LYS A 108 -19.45 -5.36 -2.31
CA LYS A 108 -19.68 -6.31 -3.42
C LYS A 108 -18.51 -7.27 -3.62
N ALA A 109 -17.28 -6.78 -3.45
CA ALA A 109 -16.08 -7.59 -3.60
C ALA A 109 -16.01 -8.73 -2.57
N VAL A 110 -16.47 -8.50 -1.34
CA VAL A 110 -16.43 -9.51 -0.27
C VAL A 110 -17.72 -10.36 -0.19
N TYR A 111 -18.89 -9.75 -0.40
CA TYR A 111 -20.19 -10.42 -0.16
C TYR A 111 -21.03 -10.62 -1.42
N GLY A 112 -20.47 -10.32 -2.60
CA GLY A 112 -21.16 -10.36 -3.88
C GLY A 112 -22.15 -9.20 -4.09
N LYS A 113 -22.77 -9.16 -5.26
CA LYS A 113 -23.68 -8.06 -5.68
C LYS A 113 -24.84 -7.82 -4.69
N ASP A 114 -25.34 -8.89 -4.06
CA ASP A 114 -26.43 -8.80 -3.09
C ASP A 114 -25.99 -8.35 -1.69
N GLY A 115 -24.68 -8.29 -1.42
CA GLY A 115 -24.15 -7.76 -0.15
C GLY A 115 -24.64 -6.35 0.17
N ILE A 116 -24.87 -5.52 -0.86
CA ILE A 116 -25.42 -4.16 -0.69
C ILE A 116 -26.82 -4.16 -0.09
N LYS A 117 -27.61 -5.21 -0.30
CA LYS A 117 -28.98 -5.33 0.20
C LYS A 117 -29.03 -5.85 1.65
N LYS A 118 -27.92 -6.40 2.16
CA LYS A 118 -27.83 -7.03 3.48
C LYS A 118 -27.58 -5.99 4.58
N THR A 119 -28.20 -6.17 5.74
CA THR A 119 -27.94 -5.34 6.92
C THR A 119 -26.53 -5.59 7.47
N LEU A 120 -26.03 -4.69 8.33
CA LEU A 120 -24.74 -4.87 9.00
C LEU A 120 -24.66 -6.22 9.74
N GLU A 121 -25.72 -6.60 10.46
CA GLU A 121 -25.77 -7.86 11.21
C GLU A 121 -25.78 -9.10 10.29
N GLN A 122 -26.46 -9.02 9.14
CA GLN A 122 -26.42 -10.09 8.15
C GLN A 122 -25.01 -10.27 7.58
N LEU A 123 -24.33 -9.17 7.24
CA LEU A 123 -22.96 -9.22 6.72
C LEU A 123 -21.98 -9.76 7.76
N LYS A 124 -22.09 -9.35 9.03
CA LYS A 124 -21.25 -9.87 10.13
C LYS A 124 -21.43 -11.37 10.38
N SER A 125 -22.61 -11.91 10.10
CA SER A 125 -22.88 -13.34 10.29
C SER A 125 -22.21 -14.23 9.25
N GLU A 126 -21.74 -13.66 8.14
CA GLU A 126 -21.06 -14.40 7.08
C GLU A 126 -19.58 -14.62 7.43
N ARG A 127 -19.18 -15.88 7.52
CA ARG A 127 -17.79 -16.26 7.80
C ARG A 127 -16.89 -15.93 6.62
N ILE A 128 -15.79 -15.22 6.91
CA ILE A 128 -14.70 -14.94 5.97
C ILE A 128 -13.43 -15.62 6.51
N PRO A 129 -13.09 -16.83 6.01
CA PRO A 129 -11.95 -17.61 6.53
C PRO A 129 -10.59 -16.92 6.45
N GLU A 130 -10.42 -15.95 5.55
CA GLU A 130 -9.15 -15.30 5.30
C GLU A 130 -8.80 -14.20 6.33
N LEU A 131 -9.78 -13.76 7.14
CA LEU A 131 -9.54 -12.72 8.14
C LEU A 131 -8.53 -13.16 9.20
N GLY A 132 -7.53 -12.33 9.45
CA GLY A 132 -6.44 -12.59 10.40
C GLY A 132 -5.40 -13.61 9.94
N GLU A 133 -5.57 -14.21 8.76
CA GLU A 133 -4.62 -15.16 8.21
C GLU A 133 -3.38 -14.48 7.65
N LYS A 134 -2.31 -15.26 7.54
CA LYS A 134 -1.10 -14.90 6.81
C LYS A 134 -0.85 -15.92 5.72
N LYS A 135 -0.48 -15.44 4.54
CA LYS A 135 -0.16 -16.30 3.39
C LYS A 135 1.21 -15.94 2.86
N GLU A 136 1.89 -16.93 2.29
CA GLU A 136 3.16 -16.75 1.59
C GLU A 136 3.03 -17.30 0.17
N GLU A 137 3.52 -16.55 -0.80
CA GLU A 137 3.71 -16.99 -2.19
C GLU A 137 5.22 -16.94 -2.49
N SER A 138 5.75 -17.95 -3.18
CA SER A 138 7.17 -18.03 -3.54
C SER A 138 7.30 -18.40 -5.01
N HIS A 139 8.00 -17.56 -5.77
CA HIS A 139 8.16 -17.72 -7.20
C HIS A 139 9.61 -17.46 -7.64
N GLU A 140 10.05 -18.16 -8.69
CA GLU A 140 11.41 -18.04 -9.22
C GLU A 140 11.66 -16.72 -9.97
N THR A 141 10.60 -16.06 -10.46
CA THR A 141 10.71 -14.82 -11.25
C THR A 141 9.82 -13.73 -10.70
N ALA A 142 10.21 -12.47 -10.92
CA ALA A 142 9.46 -11.28 -10.50
C ALA A 142 8.08 -11.23 -11.16
N GLU A 143 7.97 -11.58 -12.44
CA GLU A 143 6.71 -11.55 -13.19
C GLU A 143 5.67 -12.53 -12.64
N ASN A 144 6.12 -13.74 -12.27
CA ASN A 144 5.22 -14.73 -11.68
C ASN A 144 4.74 -14.29 -10.29
N LEU A 145 5.61 -13.65 -9.51
CA LEU A 145 5.21 -13.09 -8.21
C LEU A 145 4.25 -11.92 -8.38
N GLU A 146 4.50 -11.00 -9.32
CA GLU A 146 3.63 -9.86 -9.60
C GLU A 146 2.24 -10.31 -10.03
N ALA A 147 2.16 -11.31 -10.92
CA ALA A 147 0.91 -11.90 -11.34
C ALA A 147 0.14 -12.51 -10.15
N ALA A 148 0.82 -13.20 -9.23
CA ALA A 148 0.21 -13.73 -8.02
C ALA A 148 -0.28 -12.61 -7.09
N ILE A 149 0.52 -11.57 -6.88
CA ILE A 149 0.15 -10.41 -6.05
C ILE A 149 -1.07 -9.68 -6.63
N CYS A 150 -1.17 -9.57 -7.95
CA CYS A 150 -2.30 -8.93 -8.65
C CYS A 150 -3.66 -9.52 -8.26
N ASP A 151 -3.74 -10.83 -8.01
CA ASP A 151 -4.97 -11.49 -7.55
C ASP A 151 -5.40 -11.08 -6.14
N TYR A 152 -4.44 -10.60 -5.33
CA TYR A 152 -4.69 -10.17 -3.96
C TYR A 152 -5.01 -8.69 -3.83
N VAL A 153 -4.25 -7.83 -4.53
CA VAL A 153 -4.32 -6.37 -4.32
C VAL A 153 -5.17 -5.64 -5.35
N GLY A 154 -5.46 -6.28 -6.50
CA GLY A 154 -6.27 -5.73 -7.59
C GLY A 154 -7.69 -6.29 -7.64
N SER A 155 -8.48 -5.80 -8.62
CA SER A 155 -9.81 -6.36 -8.95
C SER A 155 -9.71 -7.58 -9.89
N GLY A 156 -8.67 -8.41 -9.71
CA GLY A 156 -8.28 -9.53 -10.57
C GLY A 156 -9.25 -10.71 -10.56
N GLN A 157 -8.78 -11.95 -10.39
CA GLN A 157 -9.70 -13.09 -10.28
C GLN A 157 -10.32 -13.17 -8.89
N SER A 158 -11.63 -13.43 -8.83
CA SER A 158 -12.26 -13.82 -7.57
C SER A 158 -11.81 -15.22 -7.16
N ASN A 159 -11.72 -15.48 -5.86
CA ASN A 159 -11.44 -16.80 -5.33
C ASN A 159 -12.57 -17.81 -5.68
N SER A 160 -12.38 -19.08 -5.29
CA SER A 160 -13.36 -20.16 -5.53
C SER A 160 -14.75 -19.89 -4.93
N SER A 161 -14.85 -18.98 -3.95
CA SER A 161 -16.12 -18.53 -3.35
C SER A 161 -16.70 -17.25 -4.00
N GLY A 162 -16.07 -16.75 -5.07
CA GLY A 162 -16.50 -15.54 -5.78
C GLY A 162 -16.11 -14.22 -5.09
N ARG A 163 -15.20 -14.25 -4.10
CA ARG A 163 -14.73 -13.07 -3.37
C ARG A 163 -13.43 -12.52 -3.95
N PHE A 164 -13.25 -11.21 -3.91
CA PHE A 164 -11.98 -10.55 -4.22
C PHE A 164 -11.26 -10.19 -2.93
N TYR A 165 -9.94 -10.36 -2.90
CA TYR A 165 -9.15 -10.18 -1.67
C TYR A 165 -8.77 -8.74 -1.36
N TRP A 166 -8.74 -7.85 -2.35
CA TRP A 166 -8.25 -6.47 -2.20
C TRP A 166 -8.90 -5.65 -1.07
N PRO A 167 -10.15 -5.89 -0.63
CA PRO A 167 -10.70 -5.21 0.55
C PRO A 167 -10.14 -5.75 1.88
N LEU A 168 -9.67 -7.00 1.88
CA LEU A 168 -9.26 -7.76 3.06
C LEU A 168 -7.73 -7.80 3.25
N VAL A 169 -6.95 -7.51 2.22
CA VAL A 169 -5.50 -7.46 2.30
C VAL A 169 -5.07 -6.21 3.07
N LYS A 170 -4.35 -6.40 4.17
CA LYS A 170 -3.78 -5.34 4.99
C LYS A 170 -2.45 -4.84 4.44
N SER A 171 -1.57 -5.77 4.11
CA SER A 171 -0.26 -5.48 3.55
C SER A 171 0.36 -6.67 2.83
N VAL A 172 1.27 -6.38 1.92
CA VAL A 172 2.12 -7.35 1.24
C VAL A 172 3.58 -6.99 1.48
N THR A 173 4.40 -7.94 1.93
CA THR A 173 5.85 -7.76 2.05
C THR A 173 6.54 -8.62 1.00
N ILE A 174 7.12 -7.96 0.01
CA ILE A 174 7.88 -8.56 -1.08
C ILE A 174 9.35 -8.67 -0.65
N LYS A 175 9.90 -9.88 -0.69
CA LYS A 175 11.32 -10.15 -0.45
C LYS A 175 12.00 -10.47 -1.77
N VAL A 176 12.98 -9.67 -2.13
CA VAL A 176 13.63 -9.69 -3.45
C VAL A 176 15.03 -10.30 -3.36
N PRO A 177 15.31 -11.42 -4.05
CA PRO A 177 16.63 -12.04 -4.06
C PRO A 177 17.63 -11.19 -4.86
N GLY A 178 18.93 -11.29 -4.54
CA GLY A 178 19.99 -10.68 -5.36
C GLY A 178 20.12 -9.15 -5.29
N HIS A 179 19.26 -8.45 -4.55
CA HIS A 179 19.21 -6.98 -4.50
C HIS A 179 19.85 -6.38 -3.22
N ASN A 180 20.82 -7.07 -2.62
CA ASN A 180 21.43 -6.62 -1.36
C ASN A 180 22.12 -5.25 -1.50
N ASP A 181 22.68 -4.92 -2.67
CA ASP A 181 23.37 -3.65 -2.93
C ASP A 181 22.47 -2.42 -2.69
N ILE A 182 21.15 -2.58 -2.85
CA ILE A 182 20.15 -1.54 -2.62
C ILE A 182 19.35 -1.81 -1.34
N LEU A 183 18.87 -3.05 -1.16
CA LEU A 183 17.86 -3.42 -0.16
C LEU A 183 18.42 -4.02 1.14
N GLU A 184 19.73 -4.24 1.28
CA GLU A 184 20.31 -4.82 2.50
C GLU A 184 19.93 -4.00 3.75
N ASN A 185 20.01 -2.67 3.62
CA ASN A 185 19.73 -1.72 4.70
C ASN A 185 18.52 -0.81 4.40
N LEU A 186 17.72 -1.15 3.38
CA LEU A 186 16.61 -0.34 2.88
C LEU A 186 15.32 -1.17 2.78
N VAL A 187 14.21 -0.56 3.19
CA VAL A 187 12.86 -1.05 2.90
C VAL A 187 12.11 0.05 2.18
N LEU A 188 11.63 -0.24 0.97
CA LEU A 188 10.78 0.66 0.20
C LEU A 188 9.32 0.32 0.50
N ILE A 189 8.50 1.32 0.81
CA ILE A 189 7.10 1.14 1.21
C ILE A 189 6.23 1.93 0.24
N ASP A 190 5.52 1.25 -0.66
CA ASP A 190 4.50 1.85 -1.51
C ASP A 190 3.21 2.05 -0.71
N LEU A 191 2.83 3.31 -0.53
CA LEU A 191 1.66 3.68 0.25
C LEU A 191 0.46 3.90 -0.68
N PRO A 192 -0.76 3.54 -0.25
CA PRO A 192 -1.98 3.87 -0.98
C PRO A 192 -2.05 5.37 -1.33
N GLY A 193 -2.62 5.68 -2.49
CA GLY A 193 -2.69 7.07 -2.97
C GLY A 193 -3.53 7.96 -2.06
N THR A 194 -3.14 9.22 -1.90
CA THR A 194 -3.84 10.23 -1.07
C THR A 194 -5.27 10.55 -1.49
N GLY A 195 -5.68 10.14 -2.69
CA GLY A 195 -7.06 10.24 -3.17
C GLY A 195 -7.93 9.05 -2.79
N ASP A 196 -7.43 8.06 -2.03
CA ASP A 196 -8.25 6.98 -1.49
C ASP A 196 -9.07 7.52 -0.31
N ILE A 197 -10.38 7.67 -0.52
CA ILE A 197 -11.29 8.36 0.41
C ILE A 197 -11.69 7.46 1.59
N ASN A 198 -11.18 6.24 1.65
CA ASN A 198 -11.52 5.31 2.71
C ASN A 198 -10.80 5.66 4.03
N LYS A 199 -11.57 6.10 5.03
CA LYS A 199 -11.07 6.46 6.37
C LYS A 199 -10.29 5.32 7.04
N SER A 200 -10.66 4.05 6.86
CA SER A 200 -9.89 2.93 7.44
C SER A 200 -8.47 2.87 6.86
N ARG A 201 -8.31 3.23 5.57
CA ARG A 201 -7.02 3.26 4.87
C ARG A 201 -6.19 4.48 5.18
N GLN A 202 -6.83 5.60 5.52
CA GLN A 202 -6.12 6.76 6.05
C GLN A 202 -5.37 6.43 7.35
N ASP A 203 -5.93 5.57 8.19
CA ASP A 203 -5.28 5.17 9.44
C ASP A 203 -4.18 4.13 9.22
N VAL A 204 -4.28 3.30 8.18
CA VAL A 204 -3.23 2.35 7.80
C VAL A 204 -1.96 3.08 7.37
N TRP A 205 -2.01 3.97 6.37
CA TRP A 205 -0.79 4.63 5.90
C TRP A 205 -0.16 5.49 7.00
N LYS A 206 -0.95 6.13 7.88
CA LYS A 206 -0.43 6.89 9.02
C LYS A 206 0.44 6.04 9.95
N LYS A 207 0.05 4.79 10.21
CA LYS A 207 0.88 3.85 11.00
C LYS A 207 2.22 3.59 10.31
N TYR A 208 2.19 3.31 9.01
CA TYR A 208 3.41 3.03 8.24
C TYR A 208 4.34 4.23 8.11
N VAL A 209 3.81 5.44 7.88
CA VAL A 209 4.66 6.64 7.73
C VAL A 209 5.32 7.03 9.04
N ARG A 210 4.72 6.74 10.20
CA ARG A 210 5.37 6.93 11.51
C ARG A 210 6.61 6.05 11.69
N GLU A 211 6.61 4.87 11.07
CA GLU A 211 7.76 3.96 11.06
C GLU A 211 8.78 4.30 9.97
N CYS A 212 8.48 5.24 9.07
CA CYS A 212 9.40 5.65 8.00
C CYS A 212 10.42 6.65 8.54
N THR A 213 11.70 6.37 8.31
CA THR A 213 12.80 7.29 8.59
C THR A 213 12.93 8.38 7.53
N THR A 214 12.45 8.08 6.32
CA THR A 214 12.45 8.98 5.17
C THR A 214 11.10 8.87 4.44
N VAL A 215 10.59 9.99 3.95
CA VAL A 215 9.37 10.02 3.11
C VAL A 215 9.70 10.62 1.74
N TRP A 216 9.30 9.93 0.68
CA TRP A 216 9.37 10.43 -0.70
C TRP A 216 7.97 10.83 -1.16
N ILE A 217 7.82 12.07 -1.59
CA ILE A 217 6.54 12.60 -2.09
C ILE A 217 6.64 12.68 -3.60
N ILE A 218 5.81 11.90 -4.26
CA ILE A 218 5.81 11.73 -5.70
C ILE A 218 4.72 12.61 -6.30
N SER A 219 5.10 13.44 -7.27
CA SER A 219 4.17 14.25 -8.05
C SER A 219 4.46 14.14 -9.53
N ASP A 220 3.41 14.21 -10.35
CA ASP A 220 3.55 14.44 -11.79
C ASP A 220 4.21 15.82 -12.02
N ILE A 221 5.22 15.90 -12.90
CA ILE A 221 5.97 17.14 -13.17
C ILE A 221 5.03 18.29 -13.56
N ASN A 222 4.01 18.01 -14.37
CA ASN A 222 3.08 19.01 -14.88
C ASN A 222 2.12 19.52 -13.80
N ARG A 223 2.10 18.87 -12.63
CA ARG A 223 1.25 19.21 -11.49
C ARG A 223 2.06 19.48 -10.22
N ALA A 224 3.38 19.48 -10.30
CA ALA A 224 4.26 19.59 -9.14
C ALA A 224 4.02 20.87 -8.30
N VAL A 225 3.64 21.97 -8.95
CA VAL A 225 3.33 23.24 -8.29
C VAL A 225 1.84 23.33 -7.87
N SER A 226 0.94 22.82 -8.71
CA SER A 226 -0.51 22.99 -8.56
C SER A 226 -1.19 21.94 -7.69
N ASP A 227 -0.59 20.77 -7.53
CA ASP A 227 -1.14 19.65 -6.76
C ASP A 227 -0.41 19.46 -5.44
N GLN A 228 -0.64 20.41 -4.53
CA GLN A 228 -0.05 20.40 -3.19
C GLN A 228 -0.75 19.42 -2.24
N SER A 229 -1.78 18.70 -2.69
CA SER A 229 -2.60 17.84 -1.83
C SER A 229 -1.79 16.83 -1.01
N SER A 230 -0.82 16.15 -1.64
CA SER A 230 0.01 15.16 -0.95
C SER A 230 1.00 15.82 0.00
N TRP A 231 1.49 17.01 -0.34
CA TRP A 231 2.32 17.83 0.55
C TRP A 231 1.52 18.31 1.76
N GLU A 232 0.34 18.88 1.56
CA GLU A 232 -0.55 19.38 2.61
C GLU A 232 -1.01 18.27 3.57
N ILE A 233 -1.37 17.10 3.03
CA ILE A 233 -1.70 15.94 3.86
C ILE A 233 -0.50 15.56 4.73
N LEU A 234 0.71 15.48 4.16
CA LEU A 234 1.90 15.18 4.94
C LEU A 234 2.18 16.27 5.99
N LEU A 235 2.08 17.55 5.62
CA LEU A 235 2.26 18.70 6.52
C LEU A 235 1.30 18.65 7.70
N SER A 236 0.03 18.33 7.44
CA SER A 236 -0.99 18.21 8.49
C SER A 236 -0.66 17.11 9.52
N HIS A 237 0.11 16.11 9.09
CA HIS A 237 0.58 15.00 9.91
C HIS A 237 2.05 15.12 10.36
N LEU A 238 2.76 16.21 10.03
CA LEU A 238 4.18 16.35 10.39
C LEU A 238 4.44 16.23 11.88
N LYS A 239 3.52 16.67 12.73
CA LYS A 239 3.66 16.51 14.19
C LYS A 239 3.70 15.02 14.57
N ASP A 240 2.89 14.19 13.92
CA ASP A 240 2.90 12.74 14.13
C ASP A 240 4.18 12.09 13.58
N LEU A 241 4.80 12.68 12.56
CA LEU A 241 5.99 12.15 11.89
C LEU A 241 7.30 12.57 12.56
N ALA A 242 7.40 13.81 13.02
CA ALA A 242 8.64 14.42 13.52
C ALA A 242 8.72 14.45 15.05
N LEU A 243 7.59 14.53 15.77
CA LEU A 243 7.58 14.58 17.24
C LEU A 243 7.17 13.25 17.88
N GLY A 244 6.51 12.36 17.12
CA GLY A 244 6.08 11.02 17.56
C GLY A 244 6.51 9.87 16.65
N GLY A 245 7.28 10.14 15.59
CA GLY A 245 7.73 9.17 14.59
C GLY A 245 9.24 9.20 14.39
N GLU A 246 9.72 8.40 13.44
CA GLU A 246 11.16 8.24 13.17
C GLU A 246 11.66 9.07 11.98
N CYS A 247 10.78 9.89 11.39
CA CYS A 247 11.05 10.59 10.15
C CYS A 247 12.05 11.72 10.35
N SER A 248 13.18 11.62 9.63
CA SER A 248 14.29 12.59 9.66
C SER A 248 14.50 13.30 8.33
N SER A 249 13.89 12.79 7.25
CA SER A 249 14.12 13.29 5.89
C SER A 249 12.86 13.21 5.03
N ILE A 250 12.61 14.26 4.26
CA ILE A 250 11.53 14.33 3.28
C ILE A 250 12.11 14.74 1.94
N CYS A 251 11.82 13.99 0.88
CA CYS A 251 12.24 14.26 -0.48
C CYS A 251 11.01 14.44 -1.38
N TYR A 252 11.05 15.43 -2.27
CA TYR A 252 10.01 15.65 -3.28
C TYR A 252 10.55 15.21 -4.64
N ILE A 253 9.86 14.28 -5.30
CA ILE A 253 10.29 13.65 -6.55
C ILE A 253 9.22 13.94 -7.61
N CYS A 254 9.63 14.58 -8.70
CA CYS A 254 8.78 14.83 -9.86
C CYS A 254 8.95 13.71 -10.90
N THR A 255 7.87 13.03 -11.25
CA THR A 255 7.82 11.96 -12.25
C THR A 255 7.30 12.47 -13.59
N LYS A 256 7.41 11.64 -14.65
CA LYS A 256 6.97 11.94 -16.02
C LYS A 256 7.62 13.21 -16.59
N THR A 257 8.88 13.45 -16.26
CA THR A 257 9.65 14.62 -16.69
C THR A 257 9.78 14.72 -18.21
N ASP A 258 9.66 13.59 -18.91
CA ASP A 258 9.58 13.47 -20.36
C ASP A 258 8.30 14.08 -20.95
N HIS A 259 7.24 14.27 -20.15
CA HIS A 259 6.00 14.94 -20.55
C HIS A 259 6.02 16.47 -20.29
N MET A 260 7.14 17.03 -19.83
CA MET A 260 7.26 18.46 -19.57
C MET A 260 7.42 19.23 -20.89
N ASN A 261 6.56 20.22 -21.12
CA ASN A 261 6.74 21.15 -22.23
C ASN A 261 7.72 22.28 -21.84
N ALA A 262 9.00 22.10 -22.14
CA ALA A 262 10.05 23.06 -21.76
C ALA A 262 9.80 24.50 -22.30
N GLU A 263 9.12 24.65 -23.44
CA GLU A 263 8.83 25.96 -24.04
C GLU A 263 7.82 26.78 -23.23
N GLU A 264 6.93 26.11 -22.47
CA GLU A 264 5.93 26.77 -21.63
C GLU A 264 6.55 27.40 -20.38
N TYR A 265 7.68 26.87 -19.90
CA TYR A 265 8.36 27.30 -18.68
C TYR A 265 9.56 28.22 -18.90
N MET A 266 10.05 28.35 -20.14
CA MET A 266 11.13 29.28 -20.50
C MET A 266 10.65 30.67 -20.93
N ARG A 267 9.36 30.98 -20.74
CA ARG A 267 8.76 32.31 -20.98
C ARG A 267 8.72 33.14 -19.70
#